data_AF-A0A1K0FP94-F1
#
_entry.id   AF-A0A1K0FP94-F1
#
_cell.length_a   1.000
_cell.length_b   1.000
_cell.length_c   1.000
_cell.angle_alpha   90.00
_cell.angle_beta   90.00
_cell.angle_gamma   90.00
#
_symmetry.space_group_name_H-M   'P 1'
#
loop_
_entity.id
_entity.type
_entity.pdbx_description
1 polymer ?
#
loop_
_entity_poly.entity_id
_entity_poly.type
_entity_poly.pdbx_seq_one_letter_code
_entity_poly.pdbx_strand_id
1 'polypeptide(L)'
;MPLLVCRRAHDWLFWMAKDLGFLVHAAKRQFLTLPPKTDPRYLDEIKVGLGFTDLTVATTAEPKRIANLFTDTLPKTARTSAARWATVGSTLTEHYAILRKKIKPWDRNAALAALRTDADVALDQAGIDEKILAWALEEQEDEGRWEHE
;
A
#
# COMPACT_ATOMS: atom_id res chain seq x y z
N MET A 1 2.74 -5.19 -13.65
CA MET A 1 3.23 -4.51 -12.43
C MET A 1 2.08 -4.40 -11.45
N PRO A 2 2.27 -4.74 -10.17
CA PRO A 2 1.25 -4.52 -9.16
C PRO A 2 1.23 -3.05 -8.69
N LEU A 3 0.03 -2.54 -8.43
CA LEU A 3 -0.21 -1.17 -7.96
C LEU A 3 -0.96 -1.22 -6.63
N LEU A 4 -0.43 -0.56 -5.60
CA LEU A 4 -1.10 -0.36 -4.31
C LEU A 4 -1.62 1.08 -4.22
N VAL A 5 -2.95 1.22 -4.29
CA VAL A 5 -3.63 2.49 -4.01
C VAL A 5 -4.35 2.35 -2.67
N CYS A 6 -4.04 3.22 -1.71
CA CYS A 6 -4.77 3.23 -0.45
C CYS A 6 -4.98 4.65 0.10
N ARG A 7 -6.02 4.83 0.91
CA ARG A 7 -6.36 6.11 1.55
C ARG A 7 -5.40 6.42 2.69
N ARG A 8 -5.28 5.47 3.62
CA ARG A 8 -4.41 5.51 4.80
C ARG A 8 -3.91 4.10 5.04
N ALA A 9 -2.61 3.97 5.11
CA ALA A 9 -1.94 2.77 5.59
C ALA A 9 -0.78 3.20 6.46
N HIS A 10 -0.33 2.29 7.30
CA HIS A 10 0.93 2.47 8.02
C HIS A 10 2.08 2.56 7.02
N ASP A 11 3.09 3.39 7.29
CA ASP A 11 4.21 3.61 6.37
C ASP A 11 4.97 2.31 6.04
N TRP A 12 4.99 1.35 6.98
CA TRP A 12 5.52 0.01 6.76
C TRP A 12 4.89 -0.73 5.59
N LEU A 13 3.58 -0.59 5.37
CA LEU A 13 2.93 -1.20 4.20
C LEU A 13 3.50 -0.62 2.91
N PHE A 14 3.81 0.68 2.88
CA PHE A 14 4.37 1.34 1.72
C PHE A 14 5.82 0.94 1.47
N TRP A 15 6.60 0.78 2.53
CA TRP A 15 7.98 0.30 2.43
C TRP A 15 8.03 -1.14 1.92
N MET A 16 7.23 -2.04 2.52
CA MET A 16 7.10 -3.41 2.05
C MET A 16 6.68 -3.48 0.58
N ALA A 17 5.64 -2.74 0.22
CA ALA A 17 5.16 -2.71 -1.16
C ALA A 17 6.24 -2.27 -2.15
N LYS A 18 7.04 -1.24 -1.82
CA LYS A 18 8.13 -0.76 -2.68
C LYS A 18 9.27 -1.76 -2.83
N ASP A 19 9.67 -2.43 -1.75
CA ASP A 19 10.70 -3.47 -1.80
C ASP A 19 10.25 -4.65 -2.67
N LEU A 20 8.98 -5.03 -2.56
CA LEU A 20 8.39 -6.09 -3.36
C LEU A 20 8.14 -5.69 -4.83
N GLY A 21 8.33 -4.42 -5.20
CA GLY A 21 8.17 -3.94 -6.59
C GLY A 21 6.77 -3.41 -6.95
N PHE A 22 5.94 -3.08 -5.96
CA PHE A 22 4.69 -2.37 -6.20
C PHE A 22 4.95 -0.88 -6.44
N LEU A 23 4.18 -0.31 -7.36
CA LEU A 23 3.97 1.14 -7.36
C LEU A 23 3.00 1.49 -6.22
N VAL A 24 3.32 2.50 -5.42
CA VAL A 24 2.51 2.88 -4.25
C VAL A 24 1.94 4.28 -4.44
N HIS A 25 0.63 4.43 -4.26
CA HIS A 25 -0.05 5.71 -4.24
C HIS A 25 -0.86 5.89 -2.96
N ALA A 26 -0.35 6.77 -2.07
CA ALA A 26 -1.08 7.22 -0.89
C ALA A 26 -2.07 8.33 -1.29
N ALA A 27 -3.33 7.96 -1.53
CA ALA A 27 -4.36 8.87 -2.03
C ALA A 27 -4.73 9.98 -1.01
N LYS A 28 -4.48 9.74 0.30
CA LYS A 28 -4.79 10.61 1.46
C LYS A 28 -6.27 11.00 1.66
N ARG A 29 -7.07 10.97 0.59
CA ARG A 29 -8.51 11.24 0.53
C ARG A 29 -9.18 10.23 -0.39
N GLN A 30 -10.50 10.06 -0.23
CA GLN A 30 -11.28 9.28 -1.17
C GLN A 30 -11.88 10.17 -2.24
N PHE A 31 -11.94 9.63 -3.45
CA PHE A 31 -12.39 10.35 -4.62
C PHE A 31 -13.45 9.52 -5.32
N LEU A 32 -14.56 10.17 -5.67
CA LEU A 32 -15.61 9.55 -6.46
C LEU A 32 -16.03 10.47 -7.60
N THR A 33 -16.58 9.89 -8.65
CA THR A 33 -17.23 10.60 -9.74
C THR A 33 -18.74 10.45 -9.58
N LEU A 34 -19.48 11.54 -9.66
CA LEU A 34 -20.94 11.51 -9.76
C LEU A 34 -21.36 11.91 -11.18
N PRO A 35 -22.48 11.37 -11.69
CA PRO A 35 -23.08 11.88 -12.90
C PRO A 35 -23.31 13.41 -12.86
N PRO A 36 -23.30 14.09 -14.01
CA PRO A 36 -23.70 15.49 -14.07
C PRO A 36 -25.11 15.67 -13.49
N LYS A 37 -25.32 16.73 -12.70
CA LYS A 37 -26.60 17.08 -12.04
C LYS A 37 -27.02 16.17 -10.87
N THR A 38 -26.15 15.32 -10.33
CA THR A 38 -26.45 14.63 -9.07
C THR A 38 -26.66 15.65 -7.95
N ASP A 39 -27.76 15.49 -7.22
CA ASP A 39 -28.08 16.33 -6.06
C ASP A 39 -26.99 16.16 -4.98
N PRO A 40 -26.41 17.26 -4.45
CA PRO A 40 -25.41 17.21 -3.39
C PRO A 40 -25.81 16.37 -2.17
N ARG A 41 -27.11 16.26 -1.87
CA ARG A 41 -27.62 15.47 -0.75
C ARG A 41 -27.22 13.99 -0.83
N TYR A 42 -27.13 13.42 -2.03
CA TYR A 42 -26.70 12.03 -2.21
C TYR A 42 -25.22 11.82 -1.84
N LEU A 43 -24.37 12.83 -2.01
CA LEU A 43 -22.99 12.75 -1.55
C LEU A 43 -22.93 12.66 -0.03
N ASP A 44 -23.75 13.45 0.66
CA ASP A 44 -23.77 13.46 2.13
C ASP A 44 -24.35 12.17 2.68
N GLU A 45 -25.39 11.61 2.06
CA GLU A 45 -25.90 10.26 2.38
C GLU A 45 -24.80 9.20 2.23
N ILE A 46 -24.02 9.22 1.15
CA ILE A 46 -22.91 8.28 0.94
C ILE A 46 -21.82 8.48 1.99
N LYS A 47 -21.46 9.73 2.31
CA LYS A 47 -20.45 10.04 3.35
C LYS A 47 -20.86 9.49 4.70
N VAL A 48 -22.12 9.73 5.10
CA VAL A 48 -22.67 9.26 6.37
C VAL A 48 -22.78 7.74 6.37
N GLY A 49 -23.39 7.16 5.33
CA GLY A 49 -23.62 5.72 5.23
C GLY A 49 -22.34 4.89 5.19
N LEU A 50 -21.26 5.41 4.61
CA LEU A 50 -19.97 4.73 4.53
C LEU A 50 -18.97 5.19 5.61
N GLY A 51 -19.34 6.14 6.48
CA GLY A 51 -18.45 6.70 7.48
C GLY A 51 -17.21 7.40 6.89
N PHE A 52 -17.32 7.96 5.68
CA PHE A 52 -16.22 8.61 4.98
C PHE A 52 -16.35 10.13 5.07
N THR A 53 -15.67 10.74 6.04
CA THR A 53 -15.63 12.20 6.22
C THR A 53 -14.75 12.92 5.18
N ASP A 54 -13.87 12.20 4.49
CA ASP A 54 -12.88 12.74 3.54
C ASP A 54 -13.22 12.46 2.07
N LEU A 55 -14.47 12.07 1.79
CA LEU A 55 -14.95 11.78 0.45
C LEU A 55 -15.11 13.06 -0.38
N THR A 56 -14.42 13.14 -1.51
CA THR A 56 -14.37 14.33 -2.36
C THR A 56 -14.83 14.01 -3.79
N VAL A 57 -15.81 14.75 -4.29
CA VAL A 57 -16.29 14.61 -5.68
C VAL A 57 -15.20 15.03 -6.66
N ALA A 58 -15.05 14.28 -7.75
CA ALA A 58 -14.17 14.63 -8.84
C ALA A 58 -14.75 15.71 -9.70
N THR A 59 -14.02 16.81 -9.83
CA THR A 59 -14.29 17.82 -10.84
C THR A 59 -13.12 17.85 -11.82
N THR A 60 -13.40 18.26 -13.06
CA THR A 60 -12.37 18.46 -14.09
C THR A 60 -11.46 19.66 -13.82
N ALA A 61 -11.88 20.57 -12.92
CA ALA A 61 -11.13 21.77 -12.53
C ALA A 61 -9.94 21.46 -11.61
N GLU A 62 -9.99 20.36 -10.85
CA GLU A 62 -8.91 19.94 -9.96
C GLU A 62 -8.37 18.58 -10.41
N PRO A 63 -7.35 18.54 -11.30
CA PRO A 63 -6.76 17.29 -11.75
C PRO A 63 -6.21 16.54 -10.54
N LYS A 64 -6.86 15.42 -10.22
CA LYS A 64 -6.58 14.66 -9.01
C LYS A 64 -5.18 14.08 -9.09
N ARG A 65 -4.49 14.05 -7.96
CA ARG A 65 -3.18 13.37 -7.83
C ARG A 65 -3.22 11.93 -8.35
N ILE A 66 -4.37 11.25 -8.26
CA ILE A 66 -4.57 9.91 -8.80
C ILE A 66 -4.61 9.88 -10.34
N ALA A 67 -5.08 10.93 -11.02
CA ALA A 67 -5.04 10.99 -12.48
C ALA A 67 -3.57 11.11 -12.96
N ASN A 68 -2.78 11.97 -12.31
CA ASN A 68 -1.35 12.12 -12.58
C ASN A 68 -0.57 10.82 -12.35
N LEU A 69 -1.01 9.97 -11.42
CA LEU A 69 -0.45 8.63 -11.26
C LEU A 69 -0.54 7.85 -12.57
N PHE A 70 -1.69 7.83 -13.23
CA PHE A 70 -1.90 7.05 -14.46
C PHE A 70 -1.35 7.72 -15.72
N THR A 71 -1.42 9.05 -15.82
CA THR A 71 -0.98 9.77 -17.02
C THR A 71 0.50 10.09 -17.05
N ASP A 72 1.14 10.26 -15.89
CA ASP A 72 2.53 10.72 -15.79
C ASP A 72 3.44 9.72 -15.06
N THR A 73 3.08 9.35 -13.83
CA THR A 73 3.98 8.55 -12.97
C THR A 73 4.11 7.10 -13.45
N LEU A 74 2.98 6.45 -13.75
CA LEU A 74 2.94 5.04 -14.12
C LEU A 74 3.69 4.78 -15.43
N PRO A 75 3.53 5.55 -16.53
CA PRO A 75 4.33 5.36 -17.74
C PRO A 75 5.84 5.41 -17.51
N LYS A 76 6.30 6.31 -16.62
CA LYS A 76 7.73 6.48 -16.29
C LYS A 76 8.29 5.35 -15.44
N THR A 77 7.49 4.82 -14.51
CA THR A 77 7.96 3.90 -13.46
C THR A 77 7.57 2.44 -13.72
N ALA A 78 6.58 2.20 -14.58
CA ALA A 78 5.99 0.88 -14.77
C ALA A 78 7.00 -0.18 -15.20
N ARG A 79 7.97 0.19 -16.06
CA ARG A 79 9.01 -0.74 -16.51
C ARG A 79 9.90 -1.19 -15.35
N THR A 80 10.42 -0.23 -14.57
CA THR A 80 11.31 -0.51 -13.44
C THR A 80 10.60 -1.32 -12.36
N SER A 81 9.39 -0.90 -11.97
CA SER A 81 8.60 -1.61 -10.97
C SER A 81 8.12 -2.98 -11.46
N ALA A 82 7.77 -3.14 -12.75
CA ALA A 82 7.46 -4.46 -13.32
C ALA A 82 8.68 -5.39 -13.30
N ALA A 83 9.86 -4.88 -13.65
CA ALA A 83 11.09 -5.65 -13.61
C ALA A 83 11.41 -6.10 -12.18
N ARG A 84 11.37 -5.18 -11.21
CA ARG A 84 11.56 -5.51 -9.79
C ARG A 84 10.54 -6.54 -9.29
N TRP A 85 9.26 -6.39 -9.64
CA TRP A 85 8.25 -7.39 -9.29
C TRP A 85 8.58 -8.76 -9.89
N ALA A 86 8.97 -8.81 -11.17
CA ALA A 86 9.27 -10.07 -11.84
C ALA A 86 10.53 -10.78 -11.29
N THR A 87 11.51 -10.03 -10.79
CA THR A 87 12.74 -10.61 -10.22
C THR A 87 12.62 -10.94 -8.74
N VAL A 88 11.88 -10.13 -7.97
CA VAL A 88 11.78 -10.25 -6.51
C VAL A 88 10.38 -10.64 -6.08
N GLY A 89 9.40 -9.78 -6.29
CA GLY A 89 8.05 -9.99 -5.72
C GLY A 89 7.39 -11.30 -6.17
N SER A 90 7.55 -11.70 -7.43
CA SER A 90 6.96 -12.94 -7.93
C SER A 90 7.62 -14.22 -7.42
N THR A 91 8.83 -14.16 -6.84
CA THR A 91 9.48 -15.35 -6.26
C THR A 91 8.97 -15.65 -4.85
N LEU A 92 8.35 -14.68 -4.18
CA LEU A 92 7.92 -14.75 -2.77
C LEU A 92 6.45 -15.21 -2.61
N THR A 93 5.90 -15.92 -3.60
CA THR A 93 4.46 -16.26 -3.64
C THR A 93 4.01 -17.20 -2.52
N GLU A 94 4.89 -18.05 -2.02
CA GLU A 94 4.60 -18.95 -0.89
C GLU A 94 4.31 -18.16 0.40
N HIS A 95 5.11 -17.14 0.69
CA HIS A 95 4.88 -16.22 1.81
C HIS A 95 3.52 -15.52 1.70
N TYR A 96 3.15 -15.11 0.48
CA TYR A 96 1.84 -14.49 0.25
C TYR A 96 0.70 -15.47 0.50
N ALA A 97 0.86 -16.75 0.13
CA ALA A 97 -0.13 -17.78 0.40
C ALA A 97 -0.31 -18.01 1.90
N ILE A 98 0.77 -17.96 2.68
CA ILE A 98 0.72 -18.05 4.15
C ILE A 98 0.00 -16.83 4.73
N LEU A 99 0.40 -15.62 4.36
CA LEU A 99 -0.13 -14.36 4.92
C LEU A 99 -1.61 -14.08 4.56
N ARG A 100 -2.13 -14.74 3.51
CA ARG A 100 -3.56 -14.69 3.13
C ARG A 100 -4.43 -15.62 3.97
N LYS A 101 -3.86 -16.63 4.63
CA LYS A 101 -4.62 -17.52 5.52
C LYS A 101 -5.00 -16.76 6.79
N LYS A 102 -6.08 -17.22 7.45
CA LYS A 102 -6.43 -16.75 8.79
C LYS A 102 -5.46 -17.37 9.79
N ILE A 103 -4.37 -16.67 10.05
CA ILE A 103 -3.34 -17.04 11.03
C ILE A 103 -3.44 -16.16 12.28
N LYS A 104 -2.86 -16.62 13.39
CA LYS A 104 -2.88 -15.85 14.64
C LYS A 104 -1.92 -14.66 14.55
N PRO A 105 -2.12 -13.60 15.36
CA PRO A 105 -1.28 -12.39 15.27
C PRO A 105 0.22 -12.65 15.42
N TRP A 106 0.63 -13.51 16.35
CA TRP A 106 2.05 -13.85 16.54
C TRP A 106 2.64 -14.64 15.36
N ASP A 107 1.88 -15.59 14.81
CA ASP A 107 2.29 -16.35 13.62
C ASP A 107 2.41 -15.43 12.40
N ARG A 108 1.59 -14.37 12.34
CA ARG A 108 1.66 -13.36 11.29
C ARG A 108 2.96 -12.55 11.35
N ASN A 109 3.39 -12.15 12.55
CA ASN A 109 4.63 -11.40 12.72
C ASN A 109 5.84 -12.25 12.31
N ALA A 110 5.88 -13.52 12.73
CA ALA A 110 6.90 -14.46 12.30
C ALA A 110 6.91 -14.66 10.77
N ALA A 111 5.73 -14.80 10.15
CA ALA A 111 5.61 -14.91 8.69
C ALA A 111 6.05 -13.63 7.96
N LEU A 112 5.80 -12.44 8.52
CA LEU A 112 6.28 -11.17 7.96
C LEU A 112 7.81 -11.02 8.09
N ALA A 113 8.39 -11.45 9.22
CA ALA A 113 9.83 -11.46 9.41
C ALA A 113 10.51 -12.41 8.41
N ALA A 114 9.96 -13.62 8.22
CA ALA A 114 10.46 -14.57 7.22
C ALA A 114 10.37 -14.00 5.80
N LEU A 115 9.24 -13.38 5.45
CA LEU A 115 9.08 -12.69 4.16
C LEU A 115 10.12 -11.58 3.97
N ARG A 116 10.44 -10.80 5.01
CA ARG A 116 11.47 -9.75 4.93
C ARG A 116 12.85 -10.34 4.67
N THR A 117 13.24 -11.36 5.41
CA THR A 117 14.54 -12.03 5.24
C THR A 117 14.70 -12.56 3.82
N ASP A 118 13.69 -13.24 3.30
CA ASP A 118 13.76 -13.79 1.94
C ASP A 118 13.67 -12.70 0.86
N ALA A 119 12.96 -11.60 1.13
CA ALA A 119 12.96 -10.43 0.26
C ALA A 119 14.34 -9.76 0.20
N ASP A 120 15.06 -9.67 1.32
CA ASP A 120 16.42 -9.14 1.37
C ASP A 120 17.36 -9.96 0.48
N VAL A 121 17.34 -11.29 0.64
CA VAL A 121 18.12 -12.21 -0.18
C VAL A 121 17.76 -12.08 -1.67
N ALA A 122 16.47 -12.01 -2.00
CA ALA A 122 16.01 -11.86 -3.38
C ALA A 122 16.41 -10.50 -4.00
N LEU A 123 16.41 -9.43 -3.21
CA LEU A 123 16.88 -8.11 -3.63
C LEU A 123 18.39 -8.11 -3.92
N ASP A 124 19.18 -8.71 -3.03
CA ASP A 124 20.63 -8.84 -3.20
C ASP A 124 20.98 -9.68 -4.44
N GLN A 125 20.28 -10.81 -4.65
CA GLN A 125 20.45 -11.65 -5.85
C GLN A 125 20.06 -10.94 -7.14
N ALA A 126 19.09 -10.02 -7.08
CA ALA A 126 18.66 -9.20 -8.20
C ALA A 126 19.59 -7.98 -8.45
N GLY A 127 20.60 -7.75 -7.60
CA GLY A 127 21.50 -6.60 -7.70
C GLY A 127 20.79 -5.27 -7.44
N ILE A 128 19.81 -5.24 -6.53
CA ILE A 128 19.03 -4.05 -6.20
C ILE A 128 19.59 -3.43 -4.90
N ASP A 129 20.37 -2.37 -5.04
CA ASP A 129 21.02 -1.69 -3.90
C ASP A 129 20.05 -0.81 -3.09
N GLU A 130 19.01 -0.28 -3.73
CA GLU A 130 17.99 0.57 -3.08
C GLU A 130 16.91 -0.27 -2.38
N LYS A 131 17.25 -0.85 -1.23
CA LYS A 131 16.35 -1.62 -0.35
C LYS A 131 15.95 -0.82 0.89
N ILE A 132 14.67 -0.84 1.27
CA ILE A 132 14.15 -0.11 2.46
C ILE A 132 14.20 -1.03 3.69
N LEU A 133 13.62 -2.22 3.57
CA LEU A 133 13.50 -3.31 4.54
C LEU A 133 12.97 -2.95 5.93
N ALA A 134 12.65 -1.69 6.24
CA ALA A 134 12.21 -1.24 7.56
C ALA A 134 10.75 -1.62 7.95
N TRP A 135 10.20 -2.71 7.41
CA TRP A 135 8.78 -3.09 7.53
C TRP A 135 8.51 -4.44 8.20
N ALA A 136 9.54 -5.18 8.62
CA ALA A 136 9.33 -6.20 9.66
C ALA A 136 9.63 -5.58 11.02
N LEU A 137 8.68 -5.76 11.93
CA LEU A 137 8.77 -5.37 13.32
C LEU A 137 10.13 -5.80 13.89
N GLU A 138 10.86 -4.87 14.52
CA GLU A 138 11.64 -5.27 15.68
C GLU A 138 10.63 -5.77 16.71
N GLU A 139 10.97 -6.81 17.49
CA GLU A 139 10.23 -7.07 18.73
C GLU A 139 10.33 -5.79 19.54
N GLN A 140 9.34 -4.91 19.43
CA GLN A 140 9.18 -3.85 20.41
C GLN A 140 8.92 -4.59 21.70
N GLU A 141 9.95 -4.64 22.55
CA GLU A 141 9.79 -4.63 23.99
C GLU A 141 8.86 -3.46 24.30
N ASP A 142 7.54 -3.67 24.20
CA ASP A 142 6.52 -2.82 24.81
C ASP A 142 6.57 -3.08 26.33
N GLU A 143 7.74 -2.87 26.93
CA GLU A 143 7.86 -2.52 28.33
C GLU A 143 7.45 -1.05 28.47
N GLY A 144 6.18 -0.82 28.81
CA GLY A 144 5.81 0.35 29.60
C GLY A 144 5.23 1.56 28.87
N ARG A 145 4.27 1.39 27.95
CA ARG A 145 3.44 2.53 27.51
C ARG A 145 1.97 2.23 27.30
N TRP A 146 1.33 1.72 28.35
CA TRP A 146 -0.11 1.84 28.54
C TRP A 146 -0.41 2.39 29.94
N GLU A 147 0.08 3.59 30.24
CA GLU A 147 -0.47 4.42 31.32
C GLU A 147 -0.88 5.78 30.74
N HIS A 148 -2.09 6.21 31.13
CA HIS A 148 -2.77 7.51 30.89
C HIS A 148 -3.41 7.66 29.50
N GLU A 149 -4.71 7.94 29.33
CA GLU A 149 -5.79 8.47 30.18
C GLU A 149 -7.16 8.02 29.63
#